data_AF-A0A7J4ZSH4-F1
#
_entry.id   AF-A0A7J4ZSH4-F1
#
_cell.length_a   1.000
_cell.length_b   1.000
_cell.length_c   1.000
_cell.angle_alpha   90.00
_cell.angle_beta   90.00
_cell.angle_gamma   90.00
#
_symmetry.space_group_name_H-M   'P 1'
#
loop_
_entity.id
_entity.type
_entity.pdbx_description
1 polymer ?
#
loop_
_entity_poly.entity_id
_entity_poly.type
_entity_poly.pdbx_seq_one_letter_code
_entity_poly.pdbx_strand_id
1 'polypeptide(L)'
;MKLFLSVIILLLIIVAEAGAASRSVTFFSDGAVVELAGVAARGVVKIPLPPGTREDTVRIKPERGTSIQRVDMLPLRRDTRGEKELASLIEQRSRQEDRLGTLATREEIFKSAAKSQSGKAPRKTKSNPDPMQSIRLGTDFAITQLEAVYTARRRAEQEIRRIDARIATARKAGAGEERVARVIVSPRNGRVTARFAIGKAGWTPCYDIRSNGGGTARVTLYGQVPGFFAGYQIRVSPTSLAGAAAERSSVLPAAGQRARLAEYRMATEEEYFGNGPLPSFSFTLKNATGADLPAGEAAIYRAGEYWGAIRFAGISSGRSARLASKAVR
;
A
#
# COMPACT_ATOMS: atom_id res chain seq x y z
N MET A 1 -59.44 5.29 2.71
CA MET A 1 -58.29 4.64 3.37
C MET A 1 -57.19 4.16 2.43
N LYS A 2 -57.48 3.52 1.29
CA LYS A 2 -56.44 3.02 0.36
C LYS A 2 -55.56 4.12 -0.29
N LEU A 3 -56.12 5.30 -0.58
CA LEU A 3 -55.37 6.43 -1.16
C LEU A 3 -54.35 7.08 -0.21
N PHE A 4 -54.62 7.10 1.10
CA PHE A 4 -53.69 7.66 2.10
C PHE A 4 -52.45 6.77 2.30
N LEU A 5 -52.61 5.45 2.19
CA LEU A 5 -51.51 4.50 2.32
C LEU A 5 -50.53 4.59 1.13
N SER A 6 -51.06 4.81 -0.09
CA SER A 6 -50.24 4.97 -1.30
C SER A 6 -49.41 6.26 -1.29
N VAL A 7 -49.95 7.36 -0.73
CA VAL A 7 -49.20 8.62 -0.60
C VAL A 7 -48.11 8.53 0.46
N ILE A 8 -48.35 7.81 1.57
CA ILE A 8 -47.34 7.57 2.61
C ILE A 8 -46.20 6.66 2.10
N ILE A 9 -46.51 5.63 1.31
CA ILE A 9 -45.50 4.76 0.69
C ILE A 9 -44.69 5.53 -0.37
N LEU A 10 -45.32 6.42 -1.15
CA LEU A 10 -44.61 7.26 -2.12
C LEU A 10 -43.72 8.31 -1.43
N LEU A 11 -44.14 8.87 -0.28
CA LEU A 11 -43.32 9.76 0.55
C LEU A 11 -42.16 9.03 1.25
N LEU A 12 -42.32 7.75 1.60
CA LEU A 12 -41.25 6.94 2.20
C LEU A 12 -40.16 6.54 1.20
N ILE A 13 -40.45 6.52 -0.11
CA ILE A 13 -39.44 6.25 -1.15
C ILE A 13 -38.58 7.49 -1.45
N ILE A 14 -39.07 8.70 -1.16
CA ILE A 14 -38.34 9.95 -1.45
C ILE A 14 -37.44 10.39 -0.27
N VAL A 15 -37.57 9.81 0.93
CA VAL A 15 -36.82 10.23 2.14
C VAL A 15 -35.56 9.38 2.41
N ALA A 16 -35.23 8.41 1.55
CA ALA A 16 -34.04 7.56 1.72
C ALA A 16 -32.71 8.14 1.19
N GLU A 17 -32.69 9.35 0.62
CA GLU A 17 -31.43 10.05 0.26
C GLU A 17 -30.92 11.01 1.36
N ALA A 18 -31.26 10.72 2.62
CA ALA A 18 -30.66 11.38 3.77
C ALA A 18 -29.22 10.89 4.00
N GLY A 19 -28.26 11.52 3.32
CA GLY A 19 -26.94 11.77 3.90
C GLY A 19 -25.81 10.79 3.61
N ALA A 20 -25.89 9.96 2.57
CA ALA A 20 -24.67 9.35 2.04
C ALA A 20 -23.89 10.43 1.28
N ALA A 21 -22.87 11.02 1.92
CA ALA A 21 -21.88 11.82 1.24
C ALA A 21 -21.35 11.01 0.06
N SER A 22 -21.70 11.39 -1.18
CA SER A 22 -21.23 10.69 -2.37
C SER A 22 -19.72 10.83 -2.44
N ARG A 23 -19.03 9.69 -2.39
CA ARG A 23 -17.57 9.59 -2.52
C ARG A 23 -17.29 8.77 -3.75
N SER A 24 -16.61 9.37 -4.73
CA SER A 24 -16.19 8.64 -5.93
C SER A 24 -14.73 8.89 -6.24
N VAL A 25 -14.10 7.91 -6.86
CA VAL A 25 -12.73 7.99 -7.33
C VAL A 25 -12.66 7.45 -8.74
N THR A 26 -12.04 8.22 -9.64
CA THR A 26 -11.78 7.81 -11.02
C THR A 26 -10.28 7.61 -11.18
N PHE A 27 -9.87 6.38 -11.47
CA PHE A 27 -8.49 6.02 -11.72
C PHE A 27 -8.12 6.21 -13.19
N PHE A 28 -6.96 6.79 -13.41
CA PHE A 28 -6.29 6.97 -14.70
C PHE A 28 -4.97 6.18 -14.66
N SER A 29 -4.29 6.08 -15.79
CA SER A 29 -3.02 5.33 -15.87
C SER A 29 -1.89 5.95 -15.04
N ASP A 30 -1.93 7.26 -14.80
CA ASP A 30 -0.89 8.06 -14.14
C ASP A 30 -1.34 8.70 -12.81
N GLY A 31 -2.60 8.51 -12.41
CA GLY A 31 -3.13 9.08 -11.17
C GLY A 31 -4.60 8.77 -10.93
N ALA A 32 -5.19 9.47 -9.97
CA ALA A 32 -6.63 9.37 -9.69
C ALA A 32 -7.25 10.75 -9.48
N VAL A 33 -8.53 10.87 -9.79
CA VAL A 33 -9.37 12.03 -9.45
C VAL A 33 -10.36 11.58 -8.39
N VAL A 34 -10.37 12.28 -7.26
CA VAL A 34 -11.30 12.03 -6.16
C VAL A 34 -12.36 13.12 -6.15
N GLU A 35 -13.60 12.71 -5.95
CA GLU A 35 -14.75 13.59 -5.78
C GLU A 35 -15.45 13.26 -4.45
N LEU A 36 -15.60 14.28 -3.60
CA LEU A 36 -16.19 14.19 -2.27
C LEU A 36 -17.31 15.21 -2.13
N ALA A 37 -18.52 14.76 -1.83
CA ALA A 37 -19.57 15.62 -1.32
C ALA A 37 -19.39 15.87 0.19
N GLY A 38 -19.54 17.12 0.62
CA GLY A 38 -19.44 17.54 2.01
C GLY A 38 -20.61 18.42 2.40
N VAL A 39 -21.13 18.21 3.61
CA VAL A 39 -22.16 19.06 4.21
C VAL A 39 -21.53 19.87 5.33
N ALA A 40 -21.83 21.16 5.38
CA ALA A 40 -21.31 22.04 6.41
C ALA A 40 -21.94 21.74 7.77
N ALA A 41 -21.10 21.68 8.79
CA ALA A 41 -21.52 21.70 10.18
C ALA A 41 -21.28 23.10 10.73
N ARG A 42 -22.34 23.84 11.05
CA ARG A 42 -22.26 25.21 11.59
C ARG A 42 -21.49 26.17 10.66
N GLY A 43 -21.67 26.03 9.34
CA GLY A 43 -21.03 26.88 8.33
C GLY A 43 -19.61 26.48 7.97
N VAL A 44 -19.11 25.34 8.46
CA VAL A 44 -17.76 24.86 8.14
C VAL A 44 -17.80 23.43 7.60
N VAL A 45 -17.15 23.21 6.46
CA VAL A 45 -16.87 21.89 5.87
C VAL A 45 -15.38 21.60 6.01
N LYS A 46 -15.03 20.37 6.40
CA LYS A 46 -13.65 19.89 6.40
C LYS A 46 -13.51 18.77 5.39
N ILE A 47 -12.70 18.98 4.36
CA ILE A 47 -12.44 17.99 3.32
C ILE A 47 -11.03 17.43 3.55
N PRO A 48 -10.89 16.13 3.85
CA PRO A 48 -9.58 15.52 3.98
C PRO A 48 -8.90 15.42 2.61
N LEU A 49 -7.64 15.85 2.54
CA LEU A 49 -6.77 15.74 1.37
C LEU A 49 -5.69 14.69 1.70
N PRO A 50 -5.78 13.48 1.12
CA PRO A 50 -4.82 12.42 1.40
C PRO A 50 -3.43 12.76 0.85
N PRO A 51 -2.39 12.03 1.28
CA PRO A 51 -1.03 12.23 0.79
C PRO A 51 -0.95 12.06 -0.73
N GLY A 52 -0.13 12.87 -1.40
CA GLY A 52 0.00 12.84 -2.86
C GLY A 52 -1.06 13.61 -3.62
N THR A 53 -1.97 14.30 -2.92
CA THR A 53 -2.89 15.28 -3.52
C THR A 53 -2.10 16.41 -4.18
N ARG A 54 -2.46 16.73 -5.44
CA ARG A 54 -1.89 17.84 -6.20
C ARG A 54 -2.61 19.14 -5.85
N GLU A 55 -1.89 20.08 -5.22
CA GLU A 55 -2.46 21.34 -4.71
C GLU A 55 -3.13 22.20 -5.79
N ASP A 56 -2.53 22.24 -6.99
CA ASP A 56 -3.01 22.95 -8.18
C ASP A 56 -4.33 22.40 -8.74
N THR A 57 -4.78 21.23 -8.26
CA THR A 57 -5.95 20.54 -8.80
C THR A 57 -7.19 20.61 -7.91
N VAL A 58 -7.06 21.17 -6.69
CA VAL A 58 -8.17 21.26 -5.74
C VAL A 58 -9.20 22.26 -6.23
N ARG A 59 -10.40 21.77 -6.54
CA ARG A 59 -11.56 22.56 -6.94
C ARG A 59 -12.72 22.29 -6.00
N ILE A 60 -13.30 23.35 -5.44
CA ILE A 60 -14.43 23.25 -4.51
C ILE A 60 -15.59 24.01 -5.13
N LYS A 61 -16.68 23.30 -5.41
CA LYS A 61 -17.88 23.84 -6.01
C LYS A 61 -19.01 23.88 -4.96
N PRO A 62 -19.68 25.02 -4.77
CA PRO A 62 -20.89 25.04 -3.96
C PRO A 62 -22.05 24.36 -4.70
N GLU A 63 -22.91 23.67 -3.95
CA GLU A 63 -24.19 23.19 -4.47
C GLU A 63 -25.23 24.33 -4.49
N ARG A 64 -26.38 24.09 -5.14
CA ARG A 64 -27.46 25.10 -5.27
C ARG A 64 -27.83 25.67 -3.90
N GLY A 65 -27.90 27.00 -3.81
CA GLY A 65 -28.26 27.70 -2.59
C GLY A 65 -27.13 27.80 -1.54
N THR A 66 -25.91 27.37 -1.87
CA THR A 66 -24.71 27.54 -1.03
C THR A 66 -23.75 28.55 -1.67
N SER A 67 -23.12 29.39 -0.84
CA SER A 67 -22.02 30.28 -1.23
C SER A 67 -20.79 29.95 -0.40
N ILE A 68 -19.63 29.86 -1.03
CA ILE A 68 -18.34 29.72 -0.35
C ILE A 68 -17.86 31.10 0.06
N GLN A 69 -17.60 31.29 1.35
CA GLN A 69 -17.05 32.54 1.88
C GLN A 69 -15.53 32.52 1.92
N ARG A 70 -14.95 31.38 2.31
CA ARG A 70 -13.50 31.25 2.50
C ARG A 70 -13.06 29.79 2.38
N VAL A 71 -11.87 29.59 1.83
CA VAL A 71 -11.21 28.28 1.79
C VAL A 71 -9.82 28.45 2.39
N ASP A 72 -9.53 27.71 3.46
CA ASP A 72 -8.21 27.63 4.06
C ASP A 72 -7.66 26.20 3.88
N MET A 73 -6.47 26.06 3.31
CA MET A 73 -5.76 24.78 3.31
C MET A 73 -4.88 24.71 4.55
N LEU A 74 -5.20 23.77 5.44
CA LEU A 74 -4.48 23.59 6.70
C LEU A 74 -3.78 22.23 6.69
N PRO A 75 -2.57 22.11 7.25
CA PRO A 75 -2.03 20.79 7.57
C PRO A 75 -3.00 20.09 8.51
N LEU A 76 -3.30 18.81 8.25
CA LEU A 76 -4.03 17.98 9.20
C LEU A 76 -3.15 17.94 10.44
N ARG A 77 -3.59 18.60 11.53
CA ARG A 77 -2.85 18.61 12.80
C ARG A 77 -2.49 17.15 13.12
N ARG A 78 -1.18 16.86 13.18
CA ARG A 78 -0.68 15.63 13.78
C ARG A 78 -1.36 15.50 15.13
N ASP A 79 -2.03 14.38 15.36
CA ASP A 79 -2.61 14.11 16.66
C ASP A 79 -1.46 14.20 17.68
N THR A 80 -1.54 15.10 18.65
CA THR A 80 -0.53 15.26 19.71
C THR A 80 -0.28 13.94 20.46
N ARG A 81 -1.25 13.02 20.37
CA ARG A 81 -1.15 11.63 20.81
C ARG A 81 -0.11 10.81 20.05
N GLY A 82 -0.01 10.96 18.73
CA GLY A 82 0.96 10.25 17.90
C GLY A 82 2.40 10.74 18.11
N GLU A 83 2.58 12.03 18.38
CA GLU A 83 3.89 12.58 18.76
C GLU A 83 4.33 12.11 20.16
N LYS A 84 3.41 12.06 21.12
CA LYS A 84 3.67 11.47 22.45
C LYS A 84 4.01 9.99 22.35
N GLU A 85 3.30 9.24 21.52
CA GLU A 85 3.58 7.82 21.29
C GLU A 85 4.97 7.62 20.66
N LEU A 86 5.31 8.41 19.65
CA LEU A 86 6.64 8.37 19.03
C LEU A 86 7.75 8.73 20.03
N ALA A 87 7.54 9.77 20.84
CA ALA A 87 8.47 10.14 21.91
C ALA A 87 8.64 9.00 22.92
N SER A 88 7.55 8.36 23.32
CA SER A 88 7.60 7.22 24.25
C SER A 88 8.34 6.01 23.67
N LEU A 89 8.20 5.74 22.36
CA LEU A 89 8.91 4.67 21.67
C LEU A 89 10.41 4.97 21.58
N ILE A 90 10.79 6.23 21.31
CA ILE A 90 12.20 6.65 21.28
C ILE A 90 12.83 6.51 22.68
N GLU A 91 12.12 6.90 23.72
CA GLU A 91 12.59 6.76 25.10
C GLU A 91 12.73 5.28 25.49
N GLN A 92 11.76 4.43 25.14
CA GLN A 92 11.84 2.99 25.36
C GLN A 92 13.03 2.35 24.65
N ARG A 93 13.32 2.77 23.41
CA ARG A 93 14.50 2.33 22.67
C ARG A 93 15.79 2.67 23.42
N SER A 94 15.93 3.92 23.87
CA SER A 94 17.10 4.38 24.65
C SER A 94 17.31 3.52 25.89
N ARG A 95 16.25 3.25 26.68
CA ARG A 95 16.35 2.42 27.88
C ARG A 95 16.81 0.99 27.60
N GLN A 96 16.41 0.41 26.46
CA GLN A 96 16.85 -0.92 26.06
C GLN A 96 18.31 -0.92 25.57
N GLU A 97 18.77 0.15 24.91
CA GLU A 97 20.17 0.33 24.54
C GLU A 97 21.07 0.44 25.77
N ASP A 98 20.66 1.22 26.79
CA ASP A 98 21.38 1.31 28.06
C ASP A 98 21.47 -0.05 28.78
N ARG A 99 20.37 -0.82 28.73
CA ARG A 99 20.32 -2.18 29.27
C ARG A 99 21.27 -3.13 28.51
N LEU A 100 21.35 -3.02 27.19
CA LEU A 100 22.31 -3.80 26.40
C LEU A 100 23.75 -3.45 26.76
N GLY A 101 24.06 -2.16 26.93
CA GLY A 101 25.37 -1.71 27.42
C GLY A 101 25.72 -2.34 28.77
N THR A 102 24.78 -2.31 29.72
CA THR A 102 24.96 -2.92 31.04
C THR A 102 25.18 -4.43 30.97
N LEU A 103 24.43 -5.14 30.11
CA LEU A 103 24.60 -6.58 29.91
C LEU A 103 25.95 -6.92 29.27
N ALA A 104 26.44 -6.09 28.35
CA ALA A 104 27.76 -6.26 27.75
C ALA A 104 28.89 -6.11 28.78
N THR A 105 28.81 -5.11 29.66
CA THR A 105 29.77 -4.97 30.77
C THR A 105 29.73 -6.16 31.72
N ARG A 106 28.53 -6.68 32.05
CA ARG A 106 28.39 -7.90 32.87
C ARG A 106 29.02 -9.12 32.20
N GLU A 107 28.82 -9.28 30.89
CA GLU A 107 29.44 -10.34 30.09
C GLU A 107 30.98 -10.28 30.19
N GLU A 108 31.55 -9.08 30.08
CA GLU A 108 33.00 -8.85 30.20
C GLU A 108 33.54 -9.18 31.60
N ILE A 109 32.82 -8.78 32.66
CA ILE A 109 33.17 -9.11 34.05
C ILE A 109 33.16 -10.63 34.26
N PHE A 110 32.11 -11.33 33.82
CA PHE A 110 32.02 -12.77 33.97
C PHE A 110 33.06 -13.52 33.15
N LYS A 111 33.37 -13.08 31.92
CA LYS A 111 34.47 -13.63 31.12
C LYS A 111 35.82 -13.45 31.80
N SER A 112 36.06 -12.26 32.36
CA SER A 112 37.31 -11.96 33.08
C SER A 112 37.44 -12.77 34.37
N ALA A 113 36.34 -12.93 35.11
CA ALA A 113 36.27 -13.74 36.32
C ALA A 113 36.52 -15.23 36.01
N ALA A 114 35.89 -15.78 34.96
CA ALA A 114 36.09 -17.16 34.53
C ALA A 114 37.56 -17.44 34.13
N LYS A 115 38.18 -16.53 33.36
CA LYS A 115 39.61 -16.62 33.02
C LYS A 115 40.51 -16.56 34.25
N SER A 116 40.22 -15.67 35.20
CA SER A 116 40.99 -15.54 36.44
C SER A 116 40.91 -16.78 37.33
N GLN A 117 39.76 -17.47 37.36
CA GLN A 117 39.60 -18.73 38.11
C GLN A 117 40.32 -19.90 37.43
N SER A 118 40.26 -20.00 36.10
CA SER A 118 40.97 -21.05 35.34
C SER A 118 42.50 -20.97 35.43
N GLY A 119 43.06 -19.78 35.68
CA GLY A 119 44.52 -19.56 35.76
C GLY A 119 45.13 -19.82 37.13
N LYS A 120 44.33 -20.05 38.18
CA LYS A 120 44.84 -20.32 39.54
C LYS A 120 45.15 -21.80 39.70
N ALA A 121 46.41 -22.13 39.99
CA ALA A 121 46.82 -23.50 40.29
C ALA A 121 46.04 -24.05 41.50
N PRO A 122 45.38 -25.22 41.41
CA PRO A 122 44.64 -25.81 42.52
C PRO A 122 45.57 -26.08 43.71
N ARG A 123 45.34 -25.41 44.85
CA ARG A 123 46.11 -25.64 46.08
C ARG A 123 45.17 -26.07 47.18
N LYS A 124 45.46 -27.23 47.79
CA LYS A 124 44.77 -27.70 48.97
C LYS A 124 45.13 -26.79 50.14
N THR A 125 44.16 -26.16 50.76
CA THR A 125 44.35 -25.30 51.93
C THR A 125 43.40 -25.71 53.05
N LYS A 126 43.67 -25.27 54.29
CA LYS A 126 42.81 -25.57 55.45
C LYS A 126 41.36 -25.09 55.25
N SER A 127 41.14 -24.06 54.44
CA SER A 127 39.83 -23.50 54.08
C SER A 127 39.25 -24.03 52.76
N ASN A 128 40.03 -24.76 51.95
CA ASN A 128 39.58 -25.38 50.69
C ASN A 128 40.15 -26.82 50.59
N PRO A 129 39.50 -27.79 51.25
CA PRO A 129 39.98 -29.16 51.35
C PRO A 129 39.90 -29.93 50.01
N ASP A 130 39.02 -29.53 49.10
CA ASP A 130 38.88 -30.07 47.73
C ASP A 130 38.84 -28.93 46.68
N PRO A 131 40.01 -28.47 46.20
CA PRO A 131 40.08 -27.36 45.26
C PRO A 131 39.48 -27.70 43.89
N MET A 132 39.45 -28.98 43.50
CA MET A 132 38.88 -29.39 42.20
C MET A 132 37.37 -29.28 42.20
N GLN A 133 36.71 -29.67 43.30
CA GLN A 133 35.26 -29.50 43.44
C GLN A 133 34.86 -28.02 43.52
N SER A 134 35.64 -27.20 44.24
CA SER A 134 35.43 -25.74 44.33
C SER A 134 35.53 -25.04 42.96
N ILE A 135 36.53 -25.42 42.14
CA ILE A 135 36.68 -24.89 40.77
C ILE A 135 35.51 -25.30 39.87
N ARG A 136 35.06 -26.56 39.96
CA ARG A 136 33.89 -27.04 39.17
C ARG A 136 32.63 -26.25 39.51
N LEU A 137 32.30 -26.12 40.80
CA LEU A 137 31.14 -25.35 41.26
C LEU A 137 31.19 -23.88 40.82
N GLY A 138 32.37 -23.24 40.91
CA GLY A 138 32.56 -21.86 40.46
C GLY A 138 32.42 -21.70 38.93
N THR A 139 32.87 -22.69 38.18
CA THR A 139 32.75 -22.71 36.71
C THR A 139 31.29 -22.93 36.27
N ASP A 140 30.59 -23.89 36.88
CA ASP A 140 29.17 -24.16 36.60
C ASP A 140 28.30 -22.94 36.93
N PHE A 141 28.59 -22.25 38.05
CA PHE A 141 27.94 -21.00 38.40
C PHE A 141 28.20 -19.91 37.35
N ALA A 142 29.45 -19.72 36.92
CA ALA A 142 29.80 -18.73 35.91
C ALA A 142 29.15 -19.00 34.54
N ILE A 143 29.07 -20.27 34.13
CA ILE A 143 28.39 -20.68 32.89
C ILE A 143 26.90 -20.36 32.98
N THR A 144 26.24 -20.73 34.08
CA THR A 144 24.81 -20.45 34.31
C THR A 144 24.52 -18.94 34.27
N GLN A 145 25.38 -18.12 34.88
CA GLN A 145 25.25 -16.67 34.85
C GLN A 145 25.48 -16.09 33.43
N LEU A 146 26.45 -16.61 32.68
CA LEU A 146 26.69 -16.20 31.30
C LEU A 146 25.51 -16.57 30.38
N GLU A 147 24.92 -17.75 30.54
CA GLU A 147 23.71 -18.16 29.81
C GLU A 147 22.52 -17.22 30.12
N ALA A 148 22.35 -16.83 31.39
CA ALA A 148 21.36 -15.83 31.77
C ALA A 148 21.61 -14.45 31.13
N VAL A 149 22.88 -14.03 31.02
CA VAL A 149 23.25 -12.77 30.34
C VAL A 149 22.98 -12.86 28.83
N TYR A 150 23.37 -13.95 28.16
CA TYR A 150 23.13 -14.13 26.73
C TYR A 150 21.64 -14.21 26.39
N THR A 151 20.83 -14.89 27.21
CA THR A 151 19.38 -14.94 27.02
C THR A 151 18.73 -13.57 27.23
N ALA A 152 19.15 -12.82 28.25
CA ALA A 152 18.69 -11.45 28.48
C ALA A 152 19.08 -10.50 27.33
N ARG A 153 20.29 -10.65 26.79
CA ARG A 153 20.79 -9.87 25.65
C ARG A 153 19.98 -10.13 24.38
N ARG A 154 19.75 -11.40 24.03
CA ARG A 154 18.91 -11.76 22.87
C ARG A 154 17.49 -11.19 22.99
N ARG A 155 16.90 -11.22 24.18
CA ARG A 155 15.58 -10.62 24.43
C ARG A 155 15.57 -9.11 24.22
N ALA A 156 16.58 -8.40 24.73
CA ALA A 156 16.70 -6.95 24.55
C ALA A 156 16.92 -6.57 23.08
N GLU A 157 17.76 -7.31 22.33
CA GLU A 157 17.96 -7.11 20.90
C GLU A 157 16.66 -7.33 20.08
N GLN A 158 15.88 -8.35 20.43
CA GLN A 158 14.57 -8.59 19.80
C GLN A 158 13.58 -7.46 20.09
N GLU A 159 13.58 -6.94 21.31
CA GLU A 159 12.69 -5.85 21.70
C GLU A 159 13.06 -4.53 21.00
N ILE A 160 14.36 -4.23 20.86
CA ILE A 160 14.83 -3.08 20.06
C ILE A 160 14.36 -3.21 18.61
N ARG A 161 14.49 -4.39 17.99
CA ARG A 161 14.00 -4.61 16.62
C ARG A 161 12.49 -4.38 16.50
N ARG A 162 11.71 -4.79 17.50
CA ARG A 162 10.26 -4.55 17.55
C ARG A 162 9.95 -3.05 17.70
N ILE A 163 10.66 -2.36 18.57
CA ILE A 163 10.50 -0.91 18.77
C ILE A 163 10.88 -0.15 17.49
N ASP A 164 11.99 -0.50 16.84
CA ASP A 164 12.41 0.10 15.56
C ASP A 164 11.38 -0.10 14.46
N ALA A 165 10.77 -1.28 14.37
CA ALA A 165 9.67 -1.54 13.44
C ALA A 165 8.46 -0.63 13.72
N ARG A 166 8.10 -0.43 15.01
CA ARG A 166 7.01 0.48 15.43
C ARG A 166 7.34 1.95 15.19
N ILE A 167 8.60 2.35 15.38
CA ILE A 167 9.08 3.70 15.04
C ILE A 167 8.98 3.92 13.52
N ALA A 168 9.37 2.93 12.71
CA ALA A 168 9.29 3.02 11.26
C ALA A 168 7.84 3.11 10.76
N THR A 169 6.91 2.36 11.34
CA THR A 169 5.47 2.47 10.99
C THR A 169 4.88 3.81 11.44
N ALA A 170 5.19 4.27 12.65
CA ALA A 170 4.74 5.58 13.15
C ALA A 170 5.28 6.73 12.29
N ARG A 171 6.55 6.66 11.86
CA ARG A 171 7.14 7.65 10.95
C ARG A 171 6.52 7.60 9.56
N LYS A 172 6.25 6.41 9.00
CA LYS A 172 5.57 6.27 7.70
C LYS A 172 4.14 6.80 7.74
N ALA A 173 3.42 6.60 8.84
CA ALA A 173 2.10 7.18 9.05
C ALA A 173 2.15 8.72 9.15
N GLY A 174 3.26 9.30 9.62
CA GLY A 174 3.45 10.76 9.74
C GLY A 174 4.20 11.45 8.58
N ALA A 175 4.60 10.69 7.56
CA ALA A 175 5.41 11.20 6.42
C ALA A 175 4.57 11.69 5.24
N GLY A 176 3.25 11.45 5.24
CA GLY A 176 2.34 12.12 4.32
C GLY A 176 1.92 13.46 4.90
N GLU A 177 2.10 14.55 4.17
CA GLU A 177 1.40 15.81 4.47
C GLU A 177 -0.10 15.62 4.22
N GLU A 178 -0.78 14.91 5.11
CA GLU A 178 -2.23 14.93 5.15
C GLU A 178 -2.66 16.37 5.43
N ARG A 179 -3.50 16.90 4.56
CA ARG A 179 -4.02 18.27 4.67
C ARG A 179 -5.52 18.23 4.77
N VAL A 180 -6.11 19.32 5.24
CA VAL A 180 -7.56 19.51 5.27
C VAL A 180 -7.87 20.84 4.61
N ALA A 181 -8.71 20.80 3.58
CA ALA A 181 -9.36 22.01 3.09
C ALA A 181 -10.54 22.34 4.02
N ARG A 182 -10.40 23.44 4.77
CA ARG A 182 -11.46 24.00 5.59
C ARG A 182 -12.21 25.03 4.76
N VAL A 183 -13.49 24.77 4.50
CA VAL A 183 -14.36 25.62 3.69
C VAL A 183 -15.41 26.25 4.59
N ILE A 184 -15.48 27.57 4.61
CA ILE A 184 -16.53 28.33 5.29
C ILE A 184 -17.62 28.63 4.27
N VAL A 185 -18.87 28.28 4.59
CA VAL A 185 -20.01 28.41 3.68
C VAL A 185 -21.20 29.08 4.35
N SER A 186 -22.05 29.67 3.51
CA SER A 186 -23.38 30.17 3.87
C SER A 186 -24.43 29.58 2.92
N PRO A 187 -25.59 29.10 3.40
CA PRO A 187 -26.03 29.04 4.79
C PRO A 187 -25.24 28.00 5.61
N ARG A 188 -25.44 27.95 6.94
CA ARG A 188 -24.66 27.10 7.87
C ARG A 188 -24.70 25.59 7.57
N ASN A 189 -25.68 25.13 6.81
CA ASN A 189 -25.84 23.73 6.38
C ASN A 189 -25.60 23.56 4.88
N GLY A 190 -24.90 24.51 4.26
CA GLY A 190 -24.57 24.49 2.85
C GLY A 190 -23.77 23.25 2.46
N ARG A 191 -23.89 22.84 1.19
CA ARG A 191 -23.24 21.67 0.64
C ARG A 191 -22.20 22.08 -0.40
N VAL A 192 -21.09 21.34 -0.42
CA VAL A 192 -20.01 21.57 -1.37
C VAL A 192 -19.53 20.23 -1.94
N THR A 193 -19.08 20.27 -3.18
CA THR A 193 -18.40 19.15 -3.83
C THR A 193 -16.94 19.53 -4.03
N ALA A 194 -16.05 18.71 -3.50
CA ALA A 194 -14.62 18.87 -3.68
C ALA A 194 -14.11 17.87 -4.71
N ARG A 195 -13.30 18.35 -5.66
CA ARG A 195 -12.63 17.54 -6.67
C ARG A 195 -11.14 17.84 -6.65
N PHE A 196 -10.32 16.80 -6.56
CA PHE A 196 -8.86 16.95 -6.56
C PHE A 196 -8.19 15.72 -7.17
N ALA A 197 -6.97 15.89 -7.68
CA ALA A 197 -6.19 14.81 -8.24
C ALA A 197 -5.12 14.32 -7.26
N ILE A 198 -4.85 13.02 -7.29
CA ILE A 198 -3.77 12.37 -6.54
C ILE A 198 -2.76 11.84 -7.57
N GLY A 199 -1.52 12.30 -7.46
CA GLY A 199 -0.43 11.80 -8.29
C GLY A 199 0.02 10.41 -7.84
N LYS A 200 0.49 9.58 -8.79
CA LYS A 200 1.07 8.24 -8.51
C LYS A 200 0.09 7.20 -7.96
N ALA A 201 -1.21 7.53 -7.89
CA ALA A 201 -2.28 6.61 -7.50
C ALA A 201 -3.06 6.09 -8.71
N GLY A 202 -2.36 5.63 -9.76
CA GLY A 202 -2.99 5.10 -10.98
C GLY A 202 -3.40 3.63 -10.88
N TRP A 203 -4.08 3.13 -11.90
CA TRP A 203 -4.27 1.69 -12.09
C TRP A 203 -3.03 1.04 -12.72
N THR A 204 -2.79 -0.24 -12.42
CA THR A 204 -1.69 -1.01 -13.00
C THR A 204 -2.18 -1.81 -14.22
N PRO A 205 -1.48 -1.76 -15.37
CA PRO A 205 -1.87 -2.53 -16.55
C PRO A 205 -1.69 -4.03 -16.36
N CYS A 206 -2.74 -4.78 -16.69
CA CYS A 206 -2.72 -6.24 -16.80
C CYS A 206 -3.32 -6.66 -18.14
N TYR A 207 -2.79 -7.70 -18.75
CA TYR A 207 -3.21 -8.17 -20.07
C TYR A 207 -3.58 -9.64 -20.05
N ASP A 208 -4.62 -9.99 -20.81
CA ASP A 208 -4.82 -11.35 -21.29
C ASP A 208 -4.51 -11.37 -22.79
N ILE A 209 -3.50 -12.14 -23.19
CA ILE A 209 -3.13 -12.34 -24.60
C ILE A 209 -3.55 -13.74 -24.99
N ARG A 210 -4.55 -13.85 -25.88
CA ARG A 210 -5.11 -15.11 -26.33
C ARG A 210 -4.80 -15.31 -27.81
N SER A 211 -3.97 -16.31 -28.16
CA SER A 211 -3.78 -16.75 -29.54
C SER A 211 -4.54 -18.05 -29.77
N ASN A 212 -5.20 -18.20 -30.91
CA ASN A 212 -5.84 -19.45 -31.31
C ASN A 212 -5.06 -20.14 -32.45
N GLY A 213 -3.85 -19.66 -32.76
CA GLY A 213 -3.17 -19.97 -34.01
C GLY A 213 -3.74 -19.16 -35.19
N GLY A 214 -2.95 -19.02 -36.26
CA GLY A 214 -3.38 -18.31 -37.48
C GLY A 214 -2.95 -16.83 -37.56
N GLY A 215 -1.85 -16.46 -36.89
CA GLY A 215 -1.19 -15.15 -37.08
C GLY A 215 -1.95 -13.96 -36.49
N THR A 216 -2.91 -14.20 -35.60
CA THR A 216 -3.56 -13.14 -34.83
C THR A 216 -3.75 -13.53 -33.37
N ALA A 217 -3.61 -12.55 -32.48
CA ALA A 217 -3.91 -12.67 -31.06
C ALA A 217 -4.93 -11.60 -30.62
N ARG A 218 -5.78 -11.99 -29.68
CA ARG A 218 -6.67 -11.09 -28.97
C ARG A 218 -5.98 -10.63 -27.69
N VAL A 219 -5.83 -9.32 -27.55
CA VAL A 219 -5.18 -8.69 -26.40
C VAL A 219 -6.23 -7.90 -25.62
N THR A 220 -6.58 -8.37 -24.44
CA THR A 220 -7.51 -7.67 -23.54
C THR A 220 -6.71 -6.92 -22.49
N LEU A 221 -6.88 -5.60 -22.42
CA LEU A 221 -6.29 -4.75 -21.40
C LEU A 221 -7.26 -4.63 -20.22
N TYR A 222 -6.73 -4.88 -19.02
CA TYR A 222 -7.36 -4.62 -17.75
C TYR A 222 -6.59 -3.58 -16.95
N GLY A 223 -7.32 -2.76 -16.20
CA GLY A 223 -6.76 -1.89 -15.17
C GLY A 223 -6.97 -2.52 -13.80
N GLN A 224 -5.88 -2.85 -13.12
CA GLN A 224 -5.92 -3.29 -11.73
C GLN A 224 -5.89 -2.07 -10.81
N VAL A 225 -6.98 -1.86 -10.08
CA VAL A 225 -7.13 -0.70 -9.21
C VAL A 225 -6.58 -0.99 -7.81
N PRO A 226 -5.84 -0.06 -7.19
CA PRO A 226 -5.39 -0.20 -5.82
C PRO A 226 -6.54 -0.31 -4.80
N GLY A 227 -6.33 -1.10 -3.73
CA GLY A 227 -7.36 -1.42 -2.74
C GLY A 227 -7.65 -0.36 -1.66
N PHE A 228 -7.05 0.84 -1.72
CA PHE A 228 -7.05 1.78 -0.59
C PHE A 228 -8.25 2.75 -0.52
N PHE A 229 -9.20 2.71 -1.47
CA PHE A 229 -10.44 3.53 -1.43
C PHE A 229 -11.67 2.70 -1.09
N ALA A 230 -11.66 2.06 0.09
CA ALA A 230 -12.83 1.34 0.58
C ALA A 230 -14.02 2.29 0.76
N GLY A 231 -15.21 1.87 0.30
CA GLY A 231 -16.45 2.64 0.40
C GLY A 231 -16.61 3.79 -0.59
N TYR A 232 -15.70 3.94 -1.56
CA TYR A 232 -15.86 4.88 -2.68
C TYR A 232 -16.54 4.18 -3.86
N GLN A 233 -17.30 4.93 -4.65
CA GLN A 233 -17.65 4.49 -6.00
C GLN A 233 -16.39 4.57 -6.88
N ILE A 234 -15.89 3.41 -7.31
CA ILE A 234 -14.67 3.31 -8.10
C ILE A 234 -15.01 3.35 -9.58
N ARG A 235 -14.31 4.20 -10.33
CA ARG A 235 -14.34 4.29 -11.78
C ARG A 235 -12.94 4.16 -12.33
N VAL A 236 -12.80 3.63 -13.54
CA VAL A 236 -11.51 3.49 -14.22
C VAL A 236 -11.63 4.04 -15.62
N SER A 237 -10.66 4.86 -16.01
CA SER A 237 -10.50 5.39 -17.36
C SER A 237 -9.27 4.75 -18.02
N PRO A 238 -9.34 4.37 -19.31
CA PRO A 238 -8.16 3.92 -20.06
C PRO A 238 -7.16 5.05 -20.34
N THR A 239 -7.56 6.31 -20.19
CA THR A 239 -6.74 7.48 -20.50
C THR A 239 -5.81 7.89 -19.35
N SER A 240 -4.88 8.80 -19.65
CA SER A 240 -4.14 9.54 -18.63
C SER A 240 -4.99 10.67 -18.04
N LEU A 241 -4.56 11.17 -16.89
CA LEU A 241 -5.17 12.30 -16.18
C LEU A 241 -5.13 13.57 -17.03
N ALA A 242 -4.07 13.78 -17.81
CA ALA A 242 -3.95 14.91 -18.74
C ALA A 242 -4.98 14.84 -19.88
N GLY A 243 -5.36 13.63 -20.32
CA GLY A 243 -6.36 13.38 -21.36
C GLY A 243 -7.81 13.31 -20.84
N ALA A 244 -8.05 13.51 -19.54
CA ALA A 244 -9.34 13.27 -18.89
C ALA A 244 -10.50 14.19 -19.34
N ALA A 245 -10.26 15.13 -20.25
CA ALA A 245 -11.27 16.09 -20.73
C ALA A 245 -12.40 15.44 -21.56
N ALA A 246 -12.19 14.23 -22.08
CA ALA A 246 -13.17 13.54 -22.90
C ALA A 246 -12.95 12.03 -22.82
N GLU A 247 -13.69 11.29 -21.98
CA GLU A 247 -14.12 9.91 -22.28
C GLU A 247 -14.88 9.19 -21.16
N ARG A 248 -15.52 8.08 -21.54
CA ARG A 248 -16.37 7.19 -20.76
C ARG A 248 -15.54 6.38 -19.77
N SER A 249 -15.71 6.63 -18.47
CA SER A 249 -15.14 5.75 -17.43
C SER A 249 -16.04 4.53 -17.20
N SER A 250 -15.45 3.36 -16.98
CA SER A 250 -16.19 2.18 -16.52
C SER A 250 -16.33 2.22 -15.00
N VAL A 251 -17.50 1.82 -14.49
CA VAL A 251 -17.76 1.73 -13.04
C VAL A 251 -17.40 0.33 -12.56
N LEU A 252 -16.58 0.24 -11.51
CA LEU A 252 -16.26 -1.02 -10.83
C LEU A 252 -17.13 -1.19 -9.57
N PRO A 253 -17.62 -2.41 -9.29
CA PRO A 253 -18.40 -2.67 -8.09
C PRO A 253 -17.56 -2.78 -6.82
N ALA A 254 -16.25 -3.08 -6.88
CA ALA A 254 -15.40 -3.19 -5.69
C ALA A 254 -13.91 -2.85 -5.92
N ALA A 255 -13.23 -2.47 -4.82
CA ALA A 255 -11.79 -2.18 -4.78
C ALA A 255 -10.95 -3.46 -4.96
N GLY A 256 -9.79 -3.35 -5.62
CA GLY A 256 -8.91 -4.49 -5.90
C GLY A 256 -9.34 -5.39 -7.07
N GLN A 257 -10.45 -5.05 -7.74
CA GLN A 257 -10.89 -5.75 -8.95
C GLN A 257 -10.20 -5.23 -10.22
N ARG A 258 -10.19 -6.07 -11.26
CA ARG A 258 -9.69 -5.71 -12.60
C ARG A 258 -10.85 -5.19 -13.45
N ALA A 259 -10.76 -3.94 -13.91
CA ALA A 259 -11.68 -3.41 -14.91
C ALA A 259 -11.19 -3.78 -16.31
N ARG A 260 -12.03 -4.36 -17.15
CA ARG A 260 -11.73 -4.48 -18.58
C ARG A 260 -11.80 -3.08 -19.21
N LEU A 261 -10.69 -2.63 -19.80
CA LEU A 261 -10.55 -1.29 -20.36
C LEU A 261 -10.67 -1.30 -21.88
N ALA A 262 -10.01 -2.25 -22.53
CA ALA A 262 -10.01 -2.36 -23.99
C ALA A 262 -9.78 -3.81 -24.44
N GLU A 263 -10.17 -4.11 -25.68
CA GLU A 263 -9.79 -5.33 -26.38
C GLU A 263 -9.29 -4.99 -27.76
N TYR A 264 -8.17 -5.58 -28.13
CA TYR A 264 -7.50 -5.36 -29.40
C TYR A 264 -7.31 -6.69 -30.13
N ARG A 265 -7.33 -6.64 -31.46
CA ARG A 265 -6.87 -7.74 -32.31
C ARG A 265 -5.55 -7.31 -32.94
N MET A 266 -4.50 -8.09 -32.70
CA MET A 266 -3.15 -7.77 -33.12
C MET A 266 -2.58 -8.93 -33.94
N ALA A 267 -1.80 -8.61 -34.97
CA ALA A 267 -1.12 -9.62 -35.76
C ALA A 267 0.01 -10.24 -34.93
N THR A 268 0.20 -11.55 -35.10
CA THR A 268 1.29 -12.32 -34.51
C THR A 268 2.16 -12.93 -35.59
N GLU A 269 3.46 -12.88 -35.37
CA GLU A 269 4.50 -13.45 -36.24
C GLU A 269 5.40 -14.38 -35.40
N GLU A 270 6.07 -15.32 -36.07
CA GLU A 270 7.05 -16.22 -35.45
C GLU A 270 6.49 -16.99 -34.23
N GLU A 271 5.24 -17.46 -34.32
CA GLU A 271 4.59 -18.18 -33.23
C GLU A 271 5.27 -19.55 -32.98
N TYR A 272 5.88 -19.68 -31.82
CA TYR A 272 6.41 -20.92 -31.28
C TYR A 272 5.76 -21.23 -29.93
N PHE A 273 5.33 -22.46 -29.78
CA PHE A 273 4.80 -23.01 -28.54
C PHE A 273 5.31 -24.44 -28.44
N GLY A 274 6.24 -24.68 -27.53
CA GLY A 274 6.91 -25.97 -27.40
C GLY A 274 6.04 -26.98 -26.67
N ASN A 275 6.18 -28.25 -27.06
CA ASN A 275 5.44 -29.38 -26.49
C ASN A 275 6.16 -30.03 -25.29
N GLY A 276 7.07 -29.31 -24.65
CA GLY A 276 7.86 -29.82 -23.53
C GLY A 276 7.06 -29.89 -22.23
N PRO A 277 7.59 -30.57 -21.19
CA PRO A 277 6.93 -30.66 -19.88
C PRO A 277 6.85 -29.30 -19.14
N LEU A 278 7.64 -28.32 -19.57
CA LEU A 278 7.55 -26.93 -19.11
C LEU A 278 7.00 -26.06 -20.25
N PRO A 279 6.06 -25.14 -19.97
CA PRO A 279 5.49 -24.28 -20.99
C PRO A 279 6.57 -23.35 -21.57
N SER A 280 6.89 -23.55 -22.84
CA SER A 280 7.78 -22.69 -23.61
C SER A 280 7.00 -22.04 -24.74
N PHE A 281 7.11 -20.73 -24.86
CA PHE A 281 6.49 -20.01 -25.95
C PHE A 281 7.36 -18.84 -26.38
N SER A 282 7.25 -18.47 -27.64
CA SER A 282 7.67 -17.17 -28.12
C SER A 282 6.84 -16.73 -29.32
N PHE A 283 6.51 -15.46 -29.42
CA PHE A 283 5.87 -14.89 -30.61
C PHE A 283 6.09 -13.38 -30.64
N THR A 284 6.02 -12.79 -31.82
CA THR A 284 6.12 -11.35 -32.03
C THR A 284 4.73 -10.77 -32.22
N LEU A 285 4.36 -9.80 -31.40
CA LEU A 285 3.07 -9.11 -31.45
C LEU A 285 3.24 -7.73 -32.09
N LYS A 286 2.42 -7.40 -33.09
CA LYS A 286 2.45 -6.12 -33.81
C LYS A 286 1.28 -5.22 -33.39
N ASN A 287 1.59 -4.06 -32.83
CA ASN A 287 0.60 -3.08 -32.43
C ASN A 287 0.22 -2.15 -33.59
N ALA A 288 -0.98 -2.33 -34.14
CA ALA A 288 -1.54 -1.48 -35.19
C ALA A 288 -2.76 -0.64 -34.72
N THR A 289 -3.01 -0.55 -33.41
CA THR A 289 -4.29 -0.03 -32.87
C THR A 289 -4.34 1.49 -32.74
N GLY A 290 -3.30 2.20 -33.13
CA GLY A 290 -3.21 3.65 -32.98
C GLY A 290 -2.91 4.12 -31.55
N ALA A 291 -2.95 3.22 -30.56
CA ALA A 291 -2.74 3.51 -29.14
C ALA A 291 -1.50 2.79 -28.60
N ASP A 292 -0.78 3.46 -27.70
CA ASP A 292 0.33 2.86 -26.98
C ASP A 292 -0.19 1.88 -25.91
N LEU A 293 0.37 0.68 -25.89
CA LEU A 293 0.11 -0.29 -24.82
C LEU A 293 1.15 -0.12 -23.70
N PRO A 294 0.77 0.28 -22.48
CA PRO A 294 1.70 0.47 -21.38
C PRO A 294 2.29 -0.85 -20.86
N ALA A 295 3.46 -0.77 -20.22
CA ALA A 295 4.08 -1.93 -19.57
C ALA A 295 3.20 -2.48 -18.43
N GLY A 296 3.21 -3.79 -18.23
CA GLY A 296 2.37 -4.46 -17.24
C GLY A 296 2.67 -5.94 -17.10
N GLU A 297 1.72 -6.67 -16.53
CA GLU A 297 1.75 -8.13 -16.50
C GLU A 297 0.85 -8.69 -17.59
N ALA A 298 1.28 -9.74 -18.29
CA ALA A 298 0.47 -10.40 -19.32
C ALA A 298 0.35 -11.89 -19.05
N ALA A 299 -0.88 -12.38 -18.96
CA ALA A 299 -1.22 -13.79 -18.98
C ALA A 299 -1.37 -14.25 -20.44
N ILE A 300 -0.71 -15.35 -20.79
CA ILE A 300 -0.69 -15.90 -22.14
C ILE A 300 -1.59 -17.12 -22.18
N TYR A 301 -2.47 -17.15 -23.17
CA TYR A 301 -3.36 -18.26 -23.45
C TYR A 301 -3.24 -18.70 -24.89
N ARG A 302 -3.30 -20.02 -25.13
CA ARG A 302 -3.37 -20.60 -26.47
C ARG A 302 -4.54 -21.57 -26.56
N ALA A 303 -5.43 -21.37 -27.54
CA ALA A 303 -6.60 -22.23 -27.75
C ALA A 303 -7.44 -22.47 -26.46
N GLY A 304 -7.50 -21.46 -25.59
CA GLY A 304 -8.20 -21.54 -24.29
C GLY A 304 -7.36 -22.05 -23.12
N GLU A 305 -6.21 -22.68 -23.35
CA GLU A 305 -5.29 -23.15 -22.33
C GLU A 305 -4.39 -22.01 -21.81
N TYR A 306 -4.08 -22.00 -20.51
CA TYR A 306 -3.15 -21.04 -19.91
C TYR A 306 -1.70 -21.52 -20.03
N TRP A 307 -0.84 -20.69 -20.59
CA TRP A 307 0.57 -21.01 -20.87
C TRP A 307 1.57 -20.30 -19.95
N GLY A 308 1.11 -19.36 -19.14
CA GLY A 308 1.95 -18.67 -18.16
C GLY A 308 1.73 -17.16 -18.13
N ALA A 309 2.53 -16.49 -17.30
CA ALA A 309 2.52 -15.04 -17.16
C ALA A 309 3.91 -14.47 -17.38
N ILE A 310 3.98 -13.32 -18.03
CA ILE A 310 5.23 -12.58 -18.29
C ILE A 310 5.09 -11.12 -17.89
N ARG A 311 6.23 -10.49 -17.68
CA ARG A 311 6.29 -9.02 -17.64
C ARG A 311 6.26 -8.51 -19.07
N PHE A 312 5.21 -7.79 -19.41
CA PHE A 312 5.03 -7.13 -20.69
C PHE A 312 5.67 -5.75 -20.65
N ALA A 313 6.61 -5.48 -21.55
CA ALA A 313 7.34 -4.21 -21.60
C ALA A 313 6.49 -3.05 -22.15
N GLY A 314 5.30 -3.34 -22.68
CA GLY A 314 4.52 -2.38 -23.47
C GLY A 314 4.92 -2.41 -24.93
N ILE A 315 4.05 -1.86 -25.79
CA ILE A 315 4.28 -1.74 -27.23
C ILE A 315 3.68 -0.42 -27.70
N SER A 316 4.52 0.48 -28.20
CA SER A 316 4.05 1.71 -28.82
C SER A 316 3.28 1.44 -30.11
N SER A 317 2.39 2.36 -30.48
CA SER A 317 1.65 2.30 -31.74
C SER A 317 2.59 2.14 -32.94
N GLY A 318 2.27 1.24 -33.85
CA GLY A 318 3.06 0.94 -35.06
C GLY A 318 4.31 0.09 -34.81
N ARG A 319 4.59 -0.33 -33.57
CA ARG A 319 5.76 -1.15 -33.23
C ARG A 319 5.38 -2.61 -33.00
N SER A 320 6.40 -3.46 -33.01
CA SER A 320 6.30 -4.87 -32.66
C SER A 320 7.13 -5.16 -31.42
N ALA A 321 6.72 -6.15 -30.61
CA ALA A 321 7.56 -6.68 -29.56
C ALA A 321 7.48 -8.21 -29.49
N ARG A 322 8.63 -8.82 -29.24
CA ARG A 322 8.74 -10.25 -29.01
C ARG A 322 8.42 -10.57 -27.56
N LEU A 323 7.52 -11.53 -27.38
CA LEU A 323 7.12 -12.09 -26.09
C LEU A 323 7.66 -13.51 -26.01
N ALA A 324 8.33 -13.85 -24.92
CA ALA A 324 8.89 -15.19 -24.72
C ALA A 324 8.88 -15.59 -23.24
N SER A 325 8.73 -16.88 -22.97
CA SER A 325 8.86 -17.41 -21.61
C SER A 325 10.34 -17.50 -21.20
N LYS A 326 10.64 -17.42 -19.89
CA LYS A 326 12.02 -17.47 -19.36
C LYS A 326 12.76 -18.76 -19.70
N ALA A 327 12.04 -19.83 -20.06
CA ALA A 327 12.62 -21.12 -20.45
C ALA A 327 13.23 -21.10 -21.87
N VAL A 328 12.99 -20.04 -22.65
CA VAL A 328 13.56 -19.83 -23.98
C VAL A 328 14.65 -18.75 -23.85
N ARG A 329 15.84 -19.15 -23.40
CA ARG A 329 17.07 -18.34 -23.47
C ARG A 329 18.19 -19.18 -24.04
#